data_AF-A0A258SZG9-F1
#
_entry.id   AF-A0A258SZG9-F1
#
_cell.length_a   1.000
_cell.length_b   1.000
_cell.length_c   1.000
_cell.angle_alpha   90.00
_cell.angle_beta   90.00
_cell.angle_gamma   90.00
#
_symmetry.space_group_name_H-M   'P 1'
#
loop_
_entity.id
_entity.type
_entity.pdbx_description
1 polymer ?
#
loop_
_entity_poly.entity_id
_entity_poly.type
_entity_poly.pdbx_seq_one_letter_code
_entity_poly.pdbx_strand_id
1 'polypeptide(L)'
;ENKGGMPNLMTAFRRARGRYVMYLADDDLIDAPALAETIDYLRANPEIRACYTPWELYDDVTKQPGPTFFDLPEDFVIHPGQELDLLGHIINTHIFPETVIYRADAVRDISSDARFCYWAFSYLAHVVQHGPVAFRRKHYYRSVTASPVAERVQAGHEQTMSDWDSYRGGLEYFVYALLRRAGTTLTLENKRAFRDMIDIFVETRMRVALRLWLGRGDFLRAYELICRIHYLDPKGVGTIDQIEKLPLLILAQTLARLANGIAGLDRIQLDGVEDGQSVAGLLREMGLERRILVSPAVPTLDPAAKRSSLVFIRNEDARQRFLDDGYLPGLIVSERELQGGILLG
;
A
#
# COMPACT_ATOMS: atom_id res chain seq x y z
N GLU A 1 27.07 -8.31 -1.48
CA GLU A 1 25.81 -9.07 -1.65
C GLU A 1 24.65 -8.12 -1.36
N ASN A 2 23.61 -8.15 -2.18
CA ASN A 2 22.37 -7.40 -1.95
C ASN A 2 21.48 -8.21 -0.99
N LYS A 3 21.06 -7.61 0.13
CA LYS A 3 20.22 -8.26 1.15
C LYS A 3 18.78 -7.73 1.21
N GLY A 4 18.36 -6.95 0.22
CA GLY A 4 17.08 -6.26 0.19
C GLY A 4 17.12 -4.87 0.83
N GLY A 5 16.04 -4.09 0.68
CA GLY A 5 15.97 -2.67 1.04
C GLY A 5 16.39 -2.36 2.48
N MET A 6 15.69 -2.91 3.48
CA MET A 6 15.96 -2.62 4.90
C MET A 6 17.34 -3.11 5.38
N PRO A 7 17.80 -4.35 5.08
CA PRO A 7 19.15 -4.76 5.44
C PRO A 7 20.25 -3.92 4.77
N ASN A 8 20.03 -3.44 3.53
CA ASN A 8 20.95 -2.55 2.85
C ASN A 8 20.96 -1.15 3.51
N LEU A 9 19.79 -0.62 3.89
CA LEU A 9 19.66 0.64 4.64
C LEU A 9 20.43 0.57 5.96
N MET A 10 20.22 -0.49 6.74
CA MET A 10 20.96 -0.71 7.99
C MET A 10 22.47 -0.85 7.77
N THR A 11 22.87 -1.50 6.68
CA THR A 11 24.29 -1.58 6.29
C THR A 11 24.85 -0.20 5.97
N ALA A 12 24.12 0.65 5.24
CA ALA A 12 24.52 2.02 4.92
C ALA A 12 24.67 2.86 6.20
N PHE A 13 23.67 2.81 7.10
CA PHE A 13 23.73 3.50 8.39
C PHE A 13 24.94 3.08 9.23
N ARG A 14 25.23 1.77 9.31
CA ARG A 14 26.36 1.24 10.09
C ARG A 14 27.72 1.56 9.47
N ARG A 15 27.80 1.77 8.16
CA ARG A 15 29.04 2.10 7.45
C ARG A 15 29.27 3.60 7.26
N ALA A 16 28.27 4.43 7.57
CA ALA A 16 28.39 5.87 7.44
C ALA A 16 29.47 6.45 8.37
N ARG A 17 30.39 7.23 7.79
CA ARG A 17 31.54 7.86 8.49
C ARG A 17 31.37 9.35 8.74
N GLY A 18 30.39 9.99 8.09
CA GLY A 18 30.11 11.41 8.24
C GLY A 18 29.57 11.77 9.62
N ARG A 19 29.53 13.08 9.92
CA ARG A 19 28.87 13.62 11.13
C ARG A 19 27.35 13.60 11.03
N TYR A 20 26.84 13.74 9.80
CA TYR A 20 25.43 13.65 9.46
C TYR A 20 25.23 12.49 8.50
N VAL A 21 24.11 11.78 8.67
CA VAL A 21 23.73 10.60 7.87
C VAL A 21 22.31 10.82 7.40
N MET A 22 22.06 10.68 6.10
CA MET A 22 20.71 10.85 5.54
C MET A 22 20.24 9.57 4.87
N TYR A 23 18.92 9.42 4.81
CA TYR A 23 18.27 8.49 3.91
C TYR A 23 18.22 9.08 2.48
N LEU A 24 18.54 8.26 1.48
CA LEU A 24 18.35 8.56 0.06
C LEU A 24 18.06 7.26 -0.69
N ALA A 25 16.87 7.15 -1.29
CA ALA A 25 16.57 6.04 -2.19
C ALA A 25 17.38 6.17 -3.49
N ASP A 26 17.69 5.04 -4.13
CA ASP A 26 18.54 5.01 -5.31
C ASP A 26 17.87 5.56 -6.58
N ASP A 27 16.54 5.69 -6.56
CA ASP A 27 15.69 6.25 -7.59
C ASP A 27 15.31 7.72 -7.39
N ASP A 28 15.74 8.34 -6.29
CA ASP A 28 15.36 9.71 -5.91
C ASP A 28 16.49 10.74 -6.01
N LEU A 29 16.12 12.03 -5.91
CA LEU A 29 17.03 13.16 -6.09
C LEU A 29 17.07 14.09 -4.86
N ILE A 30 18.08 14.97 -4.85
CA ILE A 30 18.30 15.96 -3.79
C ILE A 30 18.35 17.37 -4.38
N ASP A 31 17.66 18.29 -3.73
CA ASP A 31 17.92 19.73 -3.84
C ASP A 31 19.13 20.09 -2.96
N ALA A 32 20.31 20.21 -3.59
CA ALA A 32 21.56 20.41 -2.88
C ALA A 32 21.61 21.73 -2.06
N PRO A 33 21.15 22.89 -2.58
CA PRO A 33 21.00 24.11 -1.76
C PRO A 33 20.12 23.92 -0.53
N ALA A 34 18.94 23.28 -0.66
CA ALA A 34 18.05 23.04 0.48
C ALA A 34 18.65 22.05 1.48
N LEU A 35 19.38 21.03 1.01
CA LEU A 35 20.13 20.12 1.87
C LEU A 35 21.21 20.87 2.67
N ALA A 36 21.99 21.73 2.02
CA ALA A 36 23.03 22.51 2.68
C ALA A 36 22.46 23.38 3.80
N GLU A 37 21.33 24.07 3.55
CA GLU A 37 20.64 24.86 4.57
C GLU A 37 20.17 24.00 5.75
N THR A 38 19.64 22.80 5.50
CA THR A 38 19.21 21.89 6.58
C THR A 38 20.39 21.39 7.40
N ILE A 39 21.55 21.15 6.78
CA ILE A 39 22.79 20.83 7.50
C ILE A 39 23.26 22.02 8.34
N ASP A 40 23.18 23.25 7.82
CA ASP A 40 23.56 24.45 8.56
C ASP A 40 22.61 24.72 9.75
N TYR A 41 21.31 24.46 9.59
CA TYR A 41 20.36 24.44 10.70
C TYR A 41 20.77 23.43 11.78
N LEU A 42 21.13 22.19 11.40
CA LEU A 42 21.64 21.20 12.34
C LEU A 42 23.02 21.57 12.94
N ARG A 43 23.83 22.40 12.29
CA ARG A 43 25.08 22.90 12.87
C ARG A 43 24.81 23.98 13.93
N ALA A 44 23.84 24.85 13.67
CA ALA A 44 23.42 25.90 14.59
C ALA A 44 22.69 25.36 15.83
N ASN A 45 22.03 24.21 15.72
CA ASN A 45 21.28 23.56 16.79
C ASN A 45 21.91 22.20 17.17
N PRO A 46 23.05 22.20 17.91
CA PRO A 46 23.85 21.01 18.21
C PRO A 46 23.09 19.92 19.00
N GLU A 47 22.05 20.30 19.74
CA GLU A 47 21.20 19.42 20.53
C GLU A 47 20.22 18.58 19.69
N ILE A 48 19.83 19.07 18.50
CA ILE A 48 18.87 18.38 17.62
C ILE A 48 19.53 17.13 17.04
N ARG A 49 18.91 15.96 17.27
CA ARG A 49 19.45 14.64 16.89
C ARG A 49 19.08 14.20 15.49
N ALA A 50 17.93 14.64 15.01
CA ALA A 50 17.46 14.37 13.67
C ALA A 50 16.61 15.53 13.14
N CYS A 51 16.69 15.76 11.84
CA CYS A 51 15.85 16.73 11.13
C CYS A 51 15.07 16.01 10.03
N TYR A 52 13.75 16.02 10.14
CA TYR A 52 12.81 15.47 9.17
C TYR A 52 12.29 16.60 8.28
N THR A 53 11.98 16.29 7.02
CA THR A 53 11.35 17.23 6.09
C THR A 53 10.25 16.51 5.31
N PRO A 54 9.32 17.22 4.66
CA PRO A 54 8.56 16.66 3.54
C PRO A 54 9.47 16.23 2.39
N TRP A 55 8.91 15.46 1.45
CA TRP A 55 9.48 15.28 0.12
C TRP A 55 8.55 15.82 -0.96
N GLU A 56 9.16 16.36 -2.01
CA GLU A 56 8.51 16.88 -3.21
C GLU A 56 8.42 15.78 -4.27
N LEU A 57 7.27 15.65 -4.92
CA LEU A 57 7.20 14.87 -6.17
C LEU A 57 7.93 15.63 -7.27
N TYR A 58 8.76 14.96 -8.06
CA TYR A 58 9.59 15.62 -9.06
C TYR A 58 9.64 14.85 -10.38
N ASP A 59 9.31 15.53 -11.48
CA ASP A 59 9.48 14.97 -12.81
C ASP A 59 10.90 15.29 -13.31
N ASP A 60 11.77 14.28 -13.35
CA ASP A 60 13.17 14.43 -13.78
C ASP A 60 13.32 14.45 -15.31
N VAL A 61 12.25 14.19 -16.08
CA VAL A 61 12.24 14.36 -17.54
C VAL A 61 11.98 15.82 -17.88
N THR A 62 10.92 16.40 -17.33
CA THR A 62 10.52 17.80 -17.60
C THR A 62 11.18 18.82 -16.66
N LYS A 63 11.88 18.32 -15.63
CA LYS A 63 12.53 19.10 -14.57
C LYS A 63 11.55 19.96 -13.75
N GLN A 64 10.30 19.53 -13.66
CA GLN A 64 9.24 20.28 -12.97
C GLN A 64 9.00 19.76 -11.55
N PRO A 65 8.90 20.64 -10.55
CA PRO A 65 8.45 20.27 -9.22
C PRO A 65 6.94 20.01 -9.22
N GLY A 66 6.54 19.05 -8.40
CA GLY A 66 5.16 18.71 -8.07
C GLY A 66 4.83 19.09 -6.63
N PRO A 67 3.68 18.61 -6.11
CA PRO A 67 3.30 18.85 -4.73
C PRO A 67 4.20 18.06 -3.76
N THR A 68 4.25 18.50 -2.50
CA THR A 68 4.84 17.71 -1.42
C THR A 68 3.89 16.60 -0.97
N PHE A 69 4.45 15.54 -0.40
CA PHE A 69 3.65 14.40 0.06
C PHE A 69 2.81 14.72 1.30
N PHE A 70 3.35 15.53 2.20
CA PHE A 70 2.62 16.18 3.27
C PHE A 70 3.07 17.64 3.35
N ASP A 71 2.22 18.50 3.90
CA ASP A 71 2.53 19.90 4.12
C ASP A 71 2.72 20.18 5.60
N LEU A 72 3.71 21.02 5.92
CA LEU A 72 3.94 21.49 7.26
C LEU A 72 3.68 23.01 7.28
N PRO A 73 2.75 23.51 8.10
CA PRO A 73 2.46 24.94 8.13
C PRO A 73 3.68 25.75 8.61
N GLU A 74 4.48 25.18 9.52
CA GLU A 74 5.67 25.79 10.08
C GLU A 74 6.72 24.75 10.50
N ASP A 75 7.96 25.20 10.68
CA ASP A 75 9.03 24.38 11.27
C ASP A 75 8.73 24.21 12.78
N PHE A 76 8.95 23.01 13.32
CA PHE A 76 8.78 22.76 14.76
C PHE A 76 9.83 21.79 15.31
N VAL A 77 10.03 21.84 16.62
CA VAL A 77 10.97 20.97 17.35
C VAL A 77 10.20 20.23 18.44
N ILE A 78 10.42 18.92 18.52
CA ILE A 78 9.87 18.06 19.57
C ILE A 78 11.02 17.66 20.49
N HIS A 79 10.88 17.99 21.77
CA HIS A 79 11.79 17.56 22.82
C HIS A 79 11.34 16.24 23.45
N PRO A 80 12.26 15.49 24.09
CA PRO A 80 11.87 14.34 24.91
C PRO A 80 10.80 14.73 25.93
N GLY A 81 9.73 13.94 26.05
CA GLY A 81 8.55 14.24 26.87
C GLY A 81 7.39 14.88 26.09
N GLN A 82 7.61 15.33 24.85
CA GLN A 82 6.57 15.90 23.97
C GLN A 82 6.10 14.90 22.90
N GLU A 83 6.29 13.58 23.11
CA GLU A 83 5.94 12.59 22.10
C GLU A 83 4.43 12.51 21.80
N LEU A 84 3.57 12.96 22.72
CA LEU A 84 2.13 13.06 22.45
C LEU A 84 1.81 14.15 21.43
N ASP A 85 2.47 15.31 21.54
CA ASP A 85 2.34 16.40 20.56
C ASP A 85 2.84 15.94 19.19
N LEU A 86 3.98 15.23 19.16
CA LEU A 86 4.52 14.62 17.95
C LEU A 86 3.55 13.62 17.32
N LEU A 87 2.93 12.75 18.12
CA LEU A 87 1.90 11.85 17.62
C LEU A 87 0.73 12.64 17.02
N GLY A 88 0.28 13.70 17.68
CA GLY A 88 -0.73 14.61 17.16
C GLY A 88 -0.36 15.19 15.79
N HIS A 89 0.87 15.66 15.62
CA HIS A 89 1.36 16.11 14.31
C HIS A 89 1.37 14.98 13.27
N ILE A 90 1.88 13.79 13.62
CA ILE A 90 1.92 12.65 12.69
C ILE A 90 0.52 12.33 12.17
N ILE A 91 -0.47 12.27 13.06
CA ILE A 91 -1.85 11.92 12.70
C ILE A 91 -2.52 13.05 11.91
N ASN A 92 -2.43 14.29 12.37
CA ASN A 92 -3.19 15.42 11.82
C ASN A 92 -2.61 15.97 10.50
N THR A 93 -1.30 15.84 10.29
CA THR A 93 -0.61 16.26 9.05
C THR A 93 -0.16 15.10 8.19
N HIS A 94 -0.56 13.87 8.54
CA HIS A 94 -0.20 12.63 7.83
C HIS A 94 1.32 12.51 7.55
N ILE A 95 2.14 12.85 8.54
CA ILE A 95 3.60 12.86 8.40
C ILE A 95 4.10 11.42 8.26
N PHE A 96 4.92 11.19 7.23
CA PHE A 96 5.75 10.00 7.08
C PHE A 96 7.22 10.40 7.33
N PRO A 97 7.83 9.99 8.45
CA PRO A 97 9.15 10.47 8.86
C PRO A 97 10.30 9.71 8.19
N GLU A 98 10.28 9.61 6.86
CA GLU A 98 11.27 8.84 6.09
C GLU A 98 12.46 9.69 5.62
N THR A 99 12.18 10.93 5.22
CA THR A 99 13.18 11.86 4.71
C THR A 99 13.79 12.63 5.86
N VAL A 100 14.94 12.13 6.29
CA VAL A 100 15.58 12.50 7.54
C VAL A 100 17.09 12.62 7.39
N ILE A 101 17.63 13.63 8.07
CA ILE A 101 19.05 13.76 8.35
C ILE A 101 19.26 13.51 9.84
N TYR A 102 19.92 12.41 10.15
CA TYR A 102 20.36 12.08 11.50
C TYR A 102 21.73 12.68 11.79
N ARG A 103 22.00 13.01 13.05
CA ARG A 103 23.37 12.95 13.55
C ARG A 103 23.84 11.51 13.55
N ALA A 104 25.13 11.31 13.27
CA ALA A 104 25.69 9.97 13.10
C ALA A 104 25.62 9.10 14.36
N ASP A 105 25.65 9.68 15.55
CA ASP A 105 25.41 8.96 16.80
C ASP A 105 23.94 8.53 16.93
N ALA A 106 22.98 9.40 16.58
CA ALA A 106 21.54 9.09 16.67
C ALA A 106 21.14 7.89 15.81
N VAL A 107 21.65 7.81 14.57
CA VAL A 107 21.35 6.67 13.68
C VAL A 107 22.05 5.38 14.14
N ARG A 108 23.17 5.47 14.87
CA ARG A 108 23.88 4.29 15.39
C ARG A 108 23.17 3.67 16.58
N ASP A 109 22.31 4.41 17.27
CA ASP A 109 21.48 3.90 18.36
C ASP A 109 20.36 2.99 17.82
N ILE A 110 20.00 3.12 16.55
CA ILE A 110 19.03 2.27 15.86
C ILE A 110 19.65 0.88 15.63
N SER A 111 19.29 -0.09 16.48
CA SER A 111 19.97 -1.39 16.57
C SER A 111 19.45 -2.49 15.65
N SER A 112 18.23 -2.36 15.13
CA SER A 112 17.63 -3.42 14.30
C SER A 112 16.67 -2.91 13.23
N ASP A 113 16.47 -3.77 12.23
CA ASP A 113 15.38 -3.66 11.25
C ASP A 113 14.02 -3.91 11.94
N ALA A 114 13.02 -3.09 11.59
CA ALA A 114 11.65 -3.25 12.09
C ALA A 114 10.91 -4.26 11.20
N ARG A 115 10.41 -5.36 11.79
CA ARG A 115 9.80 -6.46 11.02
C ARG A 115 8.28 -6.39 10.89
N PHE A 116 7.60 -5.92 11.93
CA PHE A 116 6.14 -5.82 12.01
C PHE A 116 5.65 -4.38 12.14
N CYS A 117 6.58 -3.46 12.32
CA CYS A 117 6.32 -2.05 12.53
C CYS A 117 6.93 -1.28 11.38
N TYR A 118 6.25 -0.23 10.93
CA TYR A 118 6.82 0.66 9.96
C TYR A 118 8.07 1.32 10.53
N TRP A 119 9.20 1.09 9.85
CA TRP A 119 10.53 1.44 10.33
C TRP A 119 10.65 2.91 10.71
N ALA A 120 10.06 3.82 9.92
CA ALA A 120 10.19 5.25 10.11
C ALA A 120 9.54 5.70 11.44
N PHE A 121 8.35 5.18 11.76
CA PHE A 121 7.70 5.48 13.05
C PHE A 121 8.46 4.86 14.23
N SER A 122 8.92 3.62 14.09
CA SER A 122 9.71 2.97 15.14
C SER A 122 11.04 3.68 15.41
N TYR A 123 11.70 4.17 14.36
CA TYR A 123 12.98 4.87 14.48
C TYR A 123 12.76 6.26 15.06
N LEU A 124 11.74 6.99 14.61
CA LEU A 124 11.37 8.28 15.20
C LEU A 124 11.09 8.15 16.71
N ALA A 125 10.29 7.15 17.11
CA ALA A 125 10.00 6.87 18.52
C ALA A 125 11.29 6.65 19.34
N HIS A 126 12.28 5.97 18.76
CA HIS A 126 13.55 5.73 19.41
C HIS A 126 14.42 6.99 19.48
N VAL A 127 14.52 7.74 18.39
CA VAL A 127 15.42 8.91 18.30
C VAL A 127 14.95 10.06 19.19
N VAL A 128 13.64 10.36 19.20
CA VAL A 128 13.09 11.45 20.03
C VAL A 128 13.28 11.21 21.53
N GLN A 129 13.46 9.95 21.95
CA GLN A 129 13.78 9.61 23.35
C GLN A 129 15.10 10.21 23.81
N HIS A 130 16.08 10.21 22.91
CA HIS A 130 17.48 10.46 23.24
C HIS A 130 17.88 11.92 23.00
N GLY A 131 16.96 12.73 22.48
CA GLY A 131 17.13 14.16 22.33
C GLY A 131 16.14 14.77 21.33
N PRO A 132 16.15 16.10 21.20
CA PRO A 132 15.19 16.80 20.37
C PRO A 132 15.28 16.41 18.89
N VAL A 133 14.14 16.42 18.20
CA VAL A 133 14.04 16.24 16.75
C VAL A 133 13.34 17.43 16.12
N ALA A 134 13.80 17.84 14.94
CA ALA A 134 13.19 18.92 14.17
C ALA A 134 12.38 18.39 13.01
N PHE A 135 11.29 19.08 12.68
CA PHE A 135 10.55 18.96 11.45
C PHE A 135 10.62 20.30 10.74
N ARG A 136 11.17 20.32 9.52
CA ARG A 136 11.28 21.54 8.72
C ARG A 136 10.36 21.47 7.52
N ARG A 137 9.63 22.55 7.27
CA ARG A 137 8.77 22.74 6.10
C ARG A 137 9.56 22.72 4.81
N LYS A 138 10.77 23.28 4.81
CA LYS A 138 11.63 23.29 3.62
C LYS A 138 12.15 21.88 3.33
N HIS A 139 11.72 21.30 2.22
CA HIS A 139 12.17 20.00 1.73
C HIS A 139 13.52 20.09 1.00
N TYR A 140 14.32 19.03 1.12
CA TYR A 140 15.51 18.82 0.29
C TYR A 140 15.41 17.57 -0.58
N TYR A 141 14.43 16.71 -0.32
CA TYR A 141 14.27 15.41 -0.95
C TYR A 141 13.25 15.50 -2.09
N ARG A 142 13.57 14.87 -3.22
CA ARG A 142 12.72 14.79 -4.40
C ARG A 142 12.43 13.34 -4.74
N SER A 143 11.18 12.94 -4.54
CA SER A 143 10.68 11.64 -4.98
C SER A 143 10.39 11.70 -6.48
N VAL A 144 11.14 10.94 -7.27
CA VAL A 144 11.11 11.06 -8.74
C VAL A 144 9.88 10.34 -9.29
N THR A 145 9.02 11.03 -10.03
CA THR A 145 7.80 10.43 -10.62
C THR A 145 8.00 9.99 -12.08
N ALA A 146 8.96 10.60 -12.77
CA ALA A 146 9.37 10.22 -14.12
C ALA A 146 10.89 10.42 -14.25
N SER A 147 11.58 9.44 -14.82
CA SER A 147 13.04 9.44 -14.97
C SER A 147 13.45 9.30 -16.44
N PRO A 148 14.51 10.00 -16.90
CA PRO A 148 15.12 9.76 -18.21
C PRO A 148 15.90 8.44 -18.25
N VAL A 149 16.14 7.81 -17.10
CA VAL A 149 16.74 6.48 -16.99
C VAL A 149 15.62 5.43 -16.98
N ALA A 150 15.96 4.17 -17.29
CA ALA A 150 15.02 3.05 -17.32
C ALA A 150 14.03 3.03 -16.14
N GLU A 151 12.79 2.61 -16.40
CA GLU A 151 11.75 2.48 -15.38
C GLU A 151 12.24 1.67 -14.18
N ARG A 152 12.06 2.23 -12.99
CA ARG A 152 12.39 1.59 -11.72
C ARG A 152 11.13 1.38 -10.92
N VAL A 153 11.08 0.27 -10.19
CA VAL A 153 10.03 0.03 -9.21
C VAL A 153 10.38 0.80 -7.95
N GLN A 154 9.51 1.71 -7.54
CA GLN A 154 9.72 2.55 -6.36
C GLN A 154 9.14 1.87 -5.13
N ALA A 155 9.98 1.68 -4.11
CA ALA A 155 9.56 1.03 -2.87
C ALA A 155 8.37 1.75 -2.23
N GLY A 156 8.39 3.08 -2.13
CA GLY A 156 7.30 3.85 -1.53
C GLY A 156 5.94 3.67 -2.23
N HIS A 157 5.95 3.41 -3.54
CA HIS A 157 4.73 3.14 -4.30
C HIS A 157 4.19 1.74 -4.00
N GLU A 158 5.04 0.73 -3.89
CA GLU A 158 4.62 -0.62 -3.46
C GLU A 158 4.10 -0.60 -2.03
N GLN A 159 4.83 0.05 -1.12
CA GLN A 159 4.46 0.11 0.29
C GLN A 159 3.13 0.83 0.51
N THR A 160 2.87 1.93 -0.22
CA THR A 160 1.57 2.60 -0.18
C THR A 160 0.41 1.65 -0.54
N MET A 161 0.68 0.63 -1.35
CA MET A 161 -0.30 -0.31 -1.88
C MET A 161 -0.54 -1.54 -1.01
N SER A 162 0.26 -1.78 0.05
CA SER A 162 0.13 -2.97 0.90
C SER A 162 0.50 -2.82 2.38
N ASP A 163 1.32 -1.84 2.77
CA ASP A 163 1.99 -1.82 4.08
C ASP A 163 1.15 -1.21 5.21
N TRP A 164 -0.16 -1.05 5.04
CA TRP A 164 -0.99 -0.35 6.03
C TRP A 164 -1.00 -1.00 7.41
N ASP A 165 -0.89 -2.33 7.46
CA ASP A 165 -0.79 -3.06 8.72
C ASP A 165 0.57 -2.84 9.40
N SER A 166 1.64 -2.67 8.62
CA SER A 166 2.94 -2.22 9.13
C SER A 166 2.88 -0.77 9.61
N TYR A 167 2.19 0.13 8.89
CA TYR A 167 1.96 1.52 9.33
C TYR A 167 1.25 1.56 10.68
N ARG A 168 0.17 0.79 10.82
CA ARG A 168 -0.53 0.58 12.09
C ARG A 168 0.43 0.08 13.17
N GLY A 169 1.16 -0.99 12.92
CA GLY A 169 2.12 -1.55 13.88
C GLY A 169 3.20 -0.55 14.30
N GLY A 170 3.63 0.33 13.39
CA GLY A 170 4.56 1.42 13.68
C GLY A 170 3.97 2.49 14.62
N LEU A 171 2.73 2.89 14.39
CA LEU A 171 2.02 3.85 15.26
C LEU A 171 1.68 3.24 16.63
N GLU A 172 1.26 1.97 16.67
CA GLU A 172 1.00 1.25 17.93
C GLU A 172 2.29 1.13 18.76
N TYR A 173 3.42 0.83 18.12
CA TYR A 173 4.73 0.84 18.76
C TYR A 173 5.09 2.23 19.29
N PHE A 174 4.81 3.28 18.51
CA PHE A 174 5.04 4.67 18.92
C PHE A 174 4.25 5.02 20.19
N VAL A 175 2.95 4.71 20.21
CA VAL A 175 2.07 4.91 21.38
C VAL A 175 2.59 4.14 22.59
N TYR A 176 2.99 2.87 22.41
CA TYR A 176 3.57 2.08 23.49
C TYR A 176 4.83 2.75 24.06
N ALA A 177 5.75 3.19 23.20
CA ALA A 177 6.98 3.84 23.60
C ALA A 177 6.72 5.14 24.38
N LEU A 178 5.81 5.99 23.88
CA LEU A 178 5.34 7.20 24.55
C LEU A 178 4.81 6.90 25.96
N LEU A 179 3.83 6.01 26.09
CA LEU A 179 3.15 5.74 27.36
C LEU A 179 4.09 5.12 28.39
N ARG A 180 4.94 4.19 27.94
CA ARG A 180 5.92 3.53 28.81
C ARG A 180 6.89 4.52 29.43
N ARG A 181 7.31 5.53 28.66
CA ARG A 181 8.23 6.60 29.12
C ARG A 181 7.54 7.62 30.01
N ALA A 182 6.29 7.95 29.70
CA ALA A 182 5.45 8.81 30.55
C ALA A 182 5.04 8.13 31.87
N GLY A 183 5.46 6.89 32.14
CA GLY A 183 5.04 6.13 33.33
C GLY A 183 3.52 5.92 33.40
N THR A 184 2.83 6.02 32.26
CA THR A 184 1.38 6.05 32.19
C THR A 184 0.85 4.68 31.78
N THR A 185 -0.08 4.15 32.57
CA THR A 185 -0.78 2.92 32.22
C THR A 185 -1.87 3.22 31.20
N LEU A 186 -1.97 2.39 30.15
CA LEU A 186 -3.01 2.51 29.15
C LEU A 186 -4.39 2.18 29.75
N THR A 187 -5.24 3.19 29.91
CA THR A 187 -6.65 3.01 30.29
C THR A 187 -7.47 2.53 29.09
N LEU A 188 -8.66 1.97 29.33
CA LEU A 188 -9.56 1.55 28.25
C LEU A 188 -9.99 2.74 27.37
N GLU A 189 -10.18 3.91 27.97
CA GLU A 189 -10.53 5.15 27.28
C GLU A 189 -9.38 5.61 26.36
N ASN A 190 -8.17 5.74 26.90
CA ASN A 190 -7.00 6.12 26.09
C ASN A 190 -6.71 5.10 24.99
N LYS A 191 -6.92 3.80 25.26
CA LYS A 191 -6.79 2.75 24.24
C LYS A 191 -7.73 2.98 23.06
N ARG A 192 -8.99 3.36 23.32
CA ARG A 192 -9.97 3.66 22.27
C ARG A 192 -9.55 4.90 21.50
N ALA A 193 -9.20 5.99 22.18
CA ALA A 193 -8.75 7.22 21.53
C ALA A 193 -7.52 7.00 20.62
N PHE A 194 -6.50 6.26 21.09
CA PHE A 194 -5.33 5.93 20.26
C PHE A 194 -5.69 5.04 19.08
N ARG A 195 -6.57 4.05 19.28
CA ARG A 195 -7.07 3.21 18.18
C ARG A 195 -7.76 4.07 17.12
N ASP A 196 -8.66 4.95 17.51
CA ASP A 196 -9.44 5.78 16.59
C ASP A 196 -8.50 6.71 15.78
N MET A 197 -7.49 7.32 16.42
CA MET A 197 -6.48 8.12 15.72
C MET A 197 -5.68 7.30 14.70
N ILE A 198 -5.25 6.08 15.06
CA ILE A 198 -4.52 5.20 14.15
C ILE A 198 -5.41 4.72 13.01
N ASP A 199 -6.68 4.43 13.29
CA ASP A 199 -7.66 4.02 12.28
C ASP A 199 -7.86 5.13 11.25
N ILE A 200 -8.03 6.38 11.67
CA ILE A 200 -8.14 7.55 10.77
C ILE A 200 -6.90 7.67 9.86
N PHE A 201 -5.70 7.55 10.43
CA PHE A 201 -4.46 7.63 9.65
C PHE A 201 -4.37 6.51 8.60
N VAL A 202 -4.60 5.27 9.04
CA VAL A 202 -4.50 4.06 8.19
C VAL A 202 -5.57 4.06 7.10
N GLU A 203 -6.80 4.43 7.44
CA GLU A 203 -7.91 4.57 6.50
C GLU A 203 -7.59 5.58 5.39
N THR A 204 -7.04 6.75 5.76
CA THR A 204 -6.62 7.77 4.78
C THR A 204 -5.63 7.18 3.77
N ARG A 205 -4.68 6.35 4.23
CA ARG A 205 -3.71 5.68 3.35
C ARG A 205 -4.35 4.60 2.48
N MET A 206 -5.28 3.83 3.02
CA MET A 206 -6.03 2.84 2.24
C MET A 206 -6.84 3.51 1.13
N ARG A 207 -7.40 4.71 1.32
CA ARG A 207 -8.09 5.47 0.26
C ARG A 207 -7.16 5.90 -0.87
N VAL A 208 -5.91 6.24 -0.56
CA VAL A 208 -4.90 6.52 -1.60
C VAL A 208 -4.69 5.26 -2.43
N ALA A 209 -4.44 4.12 -1.80
CA ALA A 209 -4.24 2.86 -2.50
C ALA A 209 -5.46 2.40 -3.29
N LEU A 210 -6.67 2.60 -2.76
CA LEU A 210 -7.90 2.26 -3.45
C LEU A 210 -7.97 2.96 -4.81
N ARG A 211 -7.70 4.27 -4.86
CA ARG A 211 -7.66 5.04 -6.11
C ARG A 211 -6.61 4.50 -7.09
N LEU A 212 -5.45 4.10 -6.59
CA LEU A 212 -4.38 3.53 -7.41
C LEU A 212 -4.75 2.14 -7.96
N TRP A 213 -5.38 1.27 -7.17
CA TRP A 213 -5.82 -0.06 -7.63
C TRP A 213 -6.98 0.04 -8.63
N LEU A 214 -7.94 0.93 -8.39
CA LEU A 214 -9.01 1.23 -9.35
C LEU A 214 -8.43 1.76 -10.66
N GLY A 215 -7.47 2.69 -10.61
CA GLY A 215 -6.79 3.22 -11.80
C GLY A 215 -6.00 2.16 -12.57
N ARG A 216 -5.51 1.10 -11.90
CA ARG A 216 -4.84 -0.06 -12.51
C ARG A 216 -5.81 -1.13 -13.02
N GLY A 217 -7.11 -1.02 -12.77
CA GLY A 217 -8.09 -2.05 -13.10
C GLY A 217 -7.96 -3.34 -12.28
N ASP A 218 -7.35 -3.27 -11.09
CA ASP A 218 -7.30 -4.40 -10.15
C ASP A 218 -8.46 -4.28 -9.15
N PHE A 219 -9.63 -4.69 -9.62
CA PHE A 219 -10.88 -4.61 -8.88
C PHE A 219 -10.94 -5.59 -7.71
N LEU A 220 -10.21 -6.71 -7.77
CA LEU A 220 -10.11 -7.64 -6.63
C LEU A 220 -9.37 -7.01 -5.45
N ARG A 221 -8.19 -6.43 -5.67
CA ARG A 221 -7.46 -5.73 -4.61
C ARG A 221 -8.19 -4.47 -4.15
N ALA A 222 -8.82 -3.74 -5.07
CA ALA A 222 -9.68 -2.62 -4.73
C ALA A 222 -10.84 -3.07 -3.83
N TYR A 223 -11.49 -4.19 -4.12
CA TYR A 223 -12.60 -4.73 -3.33
C TYR A 223 -12.18 -5.11 -1.91
N GLU A 224 -11.03 -5.76 -1.73
CA GLU A 224 -10.47 -6.05 -0.40
C GLU A 224 -10.30 -4.75 0.42
N LEU A 225 -9.80 -3.69 -0.20
CA LEU A 225 -9.68 -2.38 0.42
C LEU A 225 -11.03 -1.73 0.72
N ILE A 226 -12.02 -1.86 -0.17
CA ILE A 226 -13.37 -1.34 0.07
C ILE A 226 -13.97 -1.99 1.31
N CYS A 227 -13.84 -3.31 1.49
CA CYS A 227 -14.31 -3.98 2.70
C CYS A 227 -13.63 -3.44 3.96
N ARG A 228 -12.31 -3.23 3.93
CA ARG A 228 -11.55 -2.68 5.06
C ARG A 228 -11.93 -1.24 5.38
N ILE A 229 -12.10 -0.40 4.35
CA ILE A 229 -12.53 0.99 4.51
C ILE A 229 -13.96 1.04 5.03
N HIS A 230 -14.88 0.20 4.51
CA HIS A 230 -16.25 0.13 4.99
C HIS A 230 -16.33 -0.18 6.49
N TYR A 231 -15.46 -1.08 6.96
CA TYR A 231 -15.38 -1.42 8.38
C TYR A 231 -14.95 -0.23 9.25
N LEU A 232 -14.01 0.60 8.77
CA LEU A 232 -13.50 1.76 9.52
C LEU A 232 -14.40 2.99 9.38
N ASP A 233 -14.85 3.30 8.16
CA ASP A 233 -15.76 4.37 7.82
C ASP A 233 -16.81 3.87 6.80
N PRO A 234 -17.99 3.42 7.28
CA PRO A 234 -19.07 2.95 6.43
C PRO A 234 -19.54 3.99 5.40
N LYS A 235 -19.47 5.29 5.72
CA LYS A 235 -19.87 6.36 4.80
C LYS A 235 -18.83 6.60 3.71
N GLY A 236 -17.59 6.23 4.00
CA GLY A 236 -16.44 6.37 3.13
C GLY A 236 -16.57 5.72 1.76
N VAL A 237 -17.28 4.59 1.70
CA VAL A 237 -17.44 3.79 0.48
C VAL A 237 -18.40 4.43 -0.52
N GLY A 238 -19.38 5.21 -0.05
CA GLY A 238 -20.34 5.89 -0.92
C GLY A 238 -19.74 7.00 -1.80
N THR A 239 -18.45 7.31 -1.63
CA THR A 239 -17.73 8.34 -2.41
C THR A 239 -16.93 7.76 -3.58
N ILE A 240 -16.96 6.44 -3.77
CA ILE A 240 -16.24 5.77 -4.85
C ILE A 240 -17.00 5.98 -6.15
N ASP A 241 -16.30 6.50 -7.16
CA ASP A 241 -16.87 6.71 -8.49
C ASP A 241 -17.26 5.37 -9.13
N GLN A 242 -18.45 5.33 -9.75
CA GLN A 242 -18.99 4.18 -10.46
C GLN A 242 -19.04 2.88 -9.64
N ILE A 243 -19.31 2.99 -8.33
CA ILE A 243 -19.41 1.86 -7.40
C ILE A 243 -20.41 0.80 -7.88
N GLU A 244 -21.47 1.20 -8.58
CA GLU A 244 -22.50 0.32 -9.14
C GLU A 244 -21.96 -0.65 -10.20
N LYS A 245 -20.84 -0.32 -10.85
CA LYS A 245 -20.20 -1.17 -11.86
C LYS A 245 -19.24 -2.19 -11.25
N LEU A 246 -18.75 -1.93 -10.03
CA LEU A 246 -17.73 -2.77 -9.40
C LEU A 246 -18.13 -4.22 -9.23
N PRO A 247 -19.36 -4.60 -8.83
CA PRO A 247 -19.73 -6.00 -8.68
C PRO A 247 -19.49 -6.82 -9.96
N LEU A 248 -19.82 -6.27 -11.13
CA LEU A 248 -19.59 -6.94 -12.42
C LEU A 248 -18.09 -7.08 -12.72
N LEU A 249 -17.31 -6.03 -12.50
CA LEU A 249 -15.87 -6.03 -12.75
C LEU A 249 -15.13 -7.00 -11.82
N ILE A 250 -15.50 -7.03 -10.54
CA ILE A 250 -15.00 -7.99 -9.54
C ILE A 250 -15.34 -9.42 -9.96
N LEU A 251 -16.58 -9.68 -10.40
CA LEU A 251 -17.00 -11.01 -10.84
C LEU A 251 -16.21 -11.48 -12.06
N ALA A 252 -16.10 -10.64 -13.08
CA ALA A 252 -15.34 -10.95 -14.28
C ALA A 252 -13.85 -11.21 -13.97
N GLN A 253 -13.24 -10.38 -13.12
CA GLN A 253 -11.84 -10.56 -12.72
C GLN A 253 -11.63 -11.79 -11.83
N THR A 254 -12.61 -12.14 -10.99
CA THR A 254 -12.61 -13.38 -10.21
C THR A 254 -12.61 -14.60 -11.13
N LEU A 255 -13.50 -14.62 -12.13
CA LEU A 255 -13.57 -15.70 -13.11
C LEU A 255 -12.26 -15.80 -13.92
N ALA A 256 -11.73 -14.67 -14.38
CA ALA A 256 -10.46 -14.64 -15.12
C ALA A 256 -9.29 -15.18 -14.28
N ARG A 257 -9.18 -14.75 -13.02
CA ARG A 257 -8.11 -15.18 -12.11
C ARG A 257 -8.23 -16.65 -11.72
N LEU A 258 -9.46 -17.13 -11.50
CA LEU A 258 -9.72 -18.55 -11.26
C LEU A 258 -9.25 -19.39 -12.46
N ALA A 259 -9.65 -18.99 -13.67
CA ALA A 259 -9.27 -19.70 -14.89
C ALA A 259 -7.75 -19.72 -15.12
N ASN A 260 -7.08 -18.58 -14.93
CA ASN A 260 -5.62 -18.49 -15.03
C ASN A 260 -4.90 -19.39 -14.01
N GLY A 261 -5.46 -19.53 -12.79
CA GLY A 261 -4.87 -20.32 -11.70
C GLY A 261 -5.01 -21.84 -11.84
N ILE A 262 -5.88 -22.34 -12.72
CA ILE A 262 -6.08 -23.78 -12.92
C ILE A 262 -5.06 -24.29 -13.95
N ALA A 263 -4.17 -25.18 -13.50
CA ALA A 263 -3.16 -25.80 -14.36
C ALA A 263 -3.81 -26.64 -15.47
N GLY A 264 -3.34 -26.46 -16.72
CA GLY A 264 -3.83 -27.20 -17.88
C GLY A 264 -5.18 -26.73 -18.43
N LEU A 265 -5.77 -25.67 -17.88
CA LEU A 265 -7.00 -25.08 -18.40
C LEU A 265 -6.72 -24.38 -19.74
N ASP A 266 -7.47 -24.69 -20.78
CA ASP A 266 -7.34 -24.08 -22.11
C ASP A 266 -8.59 -23.35 -22.57
N ARG A 267 -9.71 -23.48 -21.83
CA ARG A 267 -10.95 -22.76 -22.16
C ARG A 267 -11.88 -22.48 -20.99
N ILE A 268 -12.74 -21.49 -21.22
CA ILE A 268 -13.96 -21.20 -20.48
C ILE A 268 -15.14 -21.38 -21.43
N GLN A 269 -16.09 -22.23 -21.04
CA GLN A 269 -17.39 -22.36 -21.68
C GLN A 269 -18.44 -21.52 -20.94
N LEU A 270 -19.18 -20.71 -21.68
CA LEU A 270 -20.24 -19.85 -21.14
C LEU A 270 -21.61 -20.47 -21.41
N ASP A 271 -22.36 -20.77 -20.35
CA ASP A 271 -23.73 -21.27 -20.41
C ASP A 271 -24.73 -20.27 -19.83
N GLY A 272 -25.82 -20.03 -20.56
CA GLY A 272 -26.84 -19.04 -20.18
C GLY A 272 -26.42 -17.57 -20.36
N VAL A 273 -25.34 -17.31 -21.10
CA VAL A 273 -24.85 -15.97 -21.43
C VAL A 273 -25.21 -15.63 -22.88
N GLU A 274 -26.02 -14.61 -23.09
CA GLU A 274 -26.51 -14.21 -24.43
C GLU A 274 -25.40 -13.55 -25.28
N ASP A 275 -24.62 -12.65 -24.68
CA ASP A 275 -23.51 -11.96 -25.36
C ASP A 275 -22.15 -12.49 -24.91
N GLY A 276 -21.81 -13.69 -25.42
CA GLY A 276 -20.53 -14.34 -25.12
C GLY A 276 -19.31 -13.57 -25.63
N GLN A 277 -19.45 -12.75 -26.69
CA GLN A 277 -18.35 -11.96 -27.25
C GLN A 277 -17.98 -10.79 -26.33
N SER A 278 -18.98 -10.05 -25.83
CA SER A 278 -18.74 -8.97 -24.87
C SER A 278 -18.17 -9.50 -23.56
N VAL A 279 -18.67 -10.65 -23.06
CA VAL A 279 -18.11 -11.29 -21.86
C VAL A 279 -16.67 -11.75 -22.10
N ALA A 280 -16.37 -12.35 -23.26
CA ALA A 280 -15.00 -12.70 -23.61
C ALA A 280 -14.09 -11.45 -23.64
N GLY A 281 -14.54 -10.35 -24.24
CA GLY A 281 -13.84 -9.07 -24.26
C GLY A 281 -13.55 -8.55 -22.86
N LEU A 282 -14.57 -8.49 -22.00
CA LEU A 282 -14.42 -8.07 -20.60
C LEU A 282 -13.44 -8.97 -19.84
N LEU A 283 -13.52 -10.29 -19.98
CA LEU A 283 -12.56 -11.20 -19.33
C LEU A 283 -11.12 -10.94 -19.78
N ARG A 284 -10.90 -10.58 -21.06
CA ARG A 284 -9.58 -10.18 -21.55
C ARG A 284 -9.10 -8.89 -20.91
N GLU A 285 -9.97 -7.88 -20.82
CA GLU A 285 -9.68 -6.62 -20.13
C GLU A 285 -9.34 -6.87 -18.65
N MET A 286 -10.00 -7.83 -18.01
CA MET A 286 -9.74 -8.23 -16.62
C MET A 286 -8.52 -9.15 -16.44
N GLY A 287 -7.76 -9.42 -17.51
CA GLY A 287 -6.49 -10.14 -17.44
C GLY A 287 -6.56 -11.66 -17.70
N LEU A 288 -7.63 -12.17 -18.30
CA LEU A 288 -7.67 -13.57 -18.73
C LEU A 288 -6.59 -13.86 -19.77
N GLU A 289 -5.74 -14.86 -19.51
CA GLU A 289 -4.61 -15.21 -20.37
C GLU A 289 -5.08 -15.56 -21.79
N ARG A 290 -4.36 -15.04 -22.81
CA ARG A 290 -4.71 -15.23 -24.23
C ARG A 290 -4.81 -16.69 -24.66
N ARG A 291 -4.12 -17.60 -23.97
CA ARG A 291 -4.16 -19.04 -24.24
C ARG A 291 -5.50 -19.70 -23.88
N ILE A 292 -6.27 -19.10 -22.97
CA ILE A 292 -7.54 -19.64 -22.51
C ILE A 292 -8.64 -19.14 -23.43
N LEU A 293 -9.22 -19.99 -24.25
CA LEU A 293 -10.31 -19.64 -25.17
C LEU A 293 -11.61 -19.38 -24.40
N VAL A 294 -12.44 -18.44 -24.86
CA VAL A 294 -13.78 -18.21 -24.30
C VAL A 294 -14.77 -18.50 -25.41
N SER A 295 -15.72 -19.40 -25.15
CA SER A 295 -16.73 -19.79 -26.14
C SER A 295 -18.06 -20.09 -25.47
N PRO A 296 -19.18 -20.05 -26.22
CA PRO A 296 -20.43 -20.64 -25.76
C PRO A 296 -20.23 -22.11 -25.36
N ALA A 297 -21.02 -22.59 -24.41
CA ALA A 297 -21.05 -24.00 -24.06
C ALA A 297 -21.54 -24.83 -25.25
N VAL A 298 -20.81 -25.91 -25.56
CA VAL A 298 -21.18 -26.86 -26.61
C VAL A 298 -21.28 -28.29 -26.04
N PRO A 299 -22.31 -29.06 -26.42
CA PRO A 299 -22.58 -30.38 -25.83
C PRO A 299 -21.57 -31.47 -26.26
N THR A 300 -20.81 -31.25 -27.33
CA THR A 300 -20.04 -32.29 -28.03
C THR A 300 -18.52 -32.19 -27.85
N LEU A 301 -18.03 -31.68 -26.73
CA LEU A 301 -16.58 -31.75 -26.45
C LEU A 301 -16.14 -33.19 -26.18
N ASP A 302 -14.94 -33.53 -26.65
CA ASP A 302 -14.30 -34.79 -26.31
C ASP A 302 -13.92 -34.84 -24.81
N PRO A 303 -13.71 -36.03 -24.23
CA PRO A 303 -13.42 -36.17 -22.80
C PRO A 303 -12.14 -35.48 -22.32
N ALA A 304 -11.15 -35.28 -23.19
CA ALA A 304 -9.91 -34.60 -22.82
C ALA A 304 -10.14 -33.08 -22.74
N ALA A 305 -10.84 -32.51 -23.73
CA ALA A 305 -11.24 -31.11 -23.75
C ALA A 305 -12.14 -30.77 -22.56
N LYS A 306 -13.06 -31.65 -22.16
CA LYS A 306 -13.90 -31.46 -20.96
C LYS A 306 -13.08 -31.29 -19.68
N ARG A 307 -11.94 -31.99 -19.56
CA ARG A 307 -11.04 -31.90 -18.39
C ARG A 307 -10.19 -30.62 -18.38
N SER A 308 -9.98 -29.98 -19.53
CA SER A 308 -9.28 -28.69 -19.66
C SER A 308 -10.22 -27.49 -19.74
N SER A 309 -11.52 -27.70 -19.51
CA SER A 309 -12.57 -26.69 -19.63
C SER A 309 -13.14 -26.28 -18.29
N LEU A 310 -13.21 -24.97 -18.06
CA LEU A 310 -14.00 -24.37 -16.99
C LEU A 310 -15.37 -24.03 -17.58
N VAL A 311 -16.46 -24.46 -16.95
CA VAL A 311 -17.81 -24.10 -17.36
C VAL A 311 -18.33 -23.04 -16.39
N PHE A 312 -18.61 -21.85 -16.92
CA PHE A 312 -19.36 -20.82 -16.22
C PHE A 312 -20.85 -20.99 -16.53
N ILE A 313 -21.66 -21.22 -15.49
CA ILE A 313 -23.12 -21.36 -15.61
C ILE A 313 -23.82 -20.15 -14.99
N ARG A 314 -24.72 -19.52 -15.74
CA ARG A 314 -25.55 -18.43 -15.20
C ARG A 314 -26.59 -18.94 -14.20
N ASN A 315 -27.21 -20.09 -14.49
CA ASN A 315 -28.22 -20.71 -13.64
C ASN A 315 -27.70 -22.05 -13.09
N GLU A 316 -27.88 -22.25 -11.78
CA GLU A 316 -27.48 -23.45 -11.04
C GLU A 316 -28.16 -24.72 -11.57
N ASP A 317 -29.37 -24.61 -12.13
CA ASP A 317 -30.12 -25.73 -12.72
C ASP A 317 -29.34 -26.44 -13.85
N ALA A 318 -28.40 -25.75 -14.50
CA ALA A 318 -27.58 -26.31 -15.57
C ALA A 318 -26.44 -27.21 -15.05
N ARG A 319 -26.11 -27.19 -13.76
CA ARG A 319 -24.95 -27.92 -13.21
C ARG A 319 -25.05 -29.41 -13.46
N GLN A 320 -26.21 -30.02 -13.15
CA GLN A 320 -26.37 -31.47 -13.26
C GLN A 320 -26.14 -31.96 -14.68
N ARG A 321 -26.58 -31.20 -15.70
CA ARG A 321 -26.33 -31.49 -17.11
C ARG A 321 -24.83 -31.59 -17.42
N PHE A 322 -24.02 -30.64 -16.95
CA PHE A 322 -22.57 -30.68 -17.18
C PHE A 322 -21.87 -31.80 -16.39
N LEU A 323 -22.35 -32.13 -15.19
CA LEU A 323 -21.86 -33.30 -14.45
C LEU A 323 -22.14 -34.60 -15.20
N ASP A 324 -23.36 -34.77 -15.70
CA ASP A 324 -23.79 -35.94 -16.49
C ASP A 324 -23.01 -36.03 -17.81
N ASP A 325 -22.67 -34.88 -18.42
CA ASP A 325 -21.81 -34.80 -19.61
C ASP A 325 -20.32 -35.11 -19.31
N GLY A 326 -19.95 -35.33 -18.04
CA GLY A 326 -18.61 -35.76 -17.64
C GLY A 326 -17.60 -34.64 -17.36
N TYR A 327 -18.08 -33.41 -17.13
CA TYR A 327 -17.22 -32.34 -16.60
C TYR A 327 -16.87 -32.59 -15.12
N LEU A 328 -15.70 -32.12 -14.69
CA LEU A 328 -15.28 -32.25 -13.31
C LEU A 328 -16.07 -31.27 -12.42
N PRO A 329 -16.56 -31.68 -11.23
CA PRO A 329 -17.35 -30.81 -10.35
C PRO A 329 -16.65 -29.48 -10.01
N GLY A 330 -15.34 -29.52 -9.76
CA GLY A 330 -14.54 -28.34 -9.44
C GLY A 330 -14.23 -27.42 -10.64
N LEU A 331 -14.65 -27.80 -11.85
CA LEU A 331 -14.53 -26.99 -13.06
C LEU A 331 -15.89 -26.48 -13.55
N ILE A 332 -16.94 -26.58 -12.74
CA ILE A 332 -18.24 -25.97 -13.01
C ILE A 332 -18.48 -24.92 -11.94
N VAL A 333 -18.60 -23.67 -12.37
CA VAL A 333 -18.73 -22.51 -11.47
C VAL A 333 -19.95 -21.71 -11.87
N SER A 334 -20.80 -21.38 -10.90
CA SER A 334 -21.99 -20.57 -11.17
C SER A 334 -21.79 -19.08 -10.88
N GLU A 335 -22.61 -18.26 -11.54
CA GLU A 335 -22.71 -16.83 -11.23
C GLU A 335 -22.98 -16.61 -9.73
N ARG A 336 -23.88 -17.39 -9.15
CA ARG A 336 -24.23 -17.34 -7.72
C ARG A 336 -23.01 -17.63 -6.83
N GLU A 337 -22.20 -18.62 -7.17
CA GLU A 337 -20.98 -18.96 -6.40
C GLU A 337 -19.98 -17.80 -6.43
N LEU A 338 -19.77 -17.19 -7.59
CA LEU A 338 -18.86 -16.05 -7.73
C LEU A 338 -19.41 -14.80 -7.02
N GLN A 339 -20.70 -14.51 -7.17
CA GLN A 339 -21.37 -13.40 -6.50
C GLN A 339 -21.40 -13.56 -4.97
N GLY A 340 -21.48 -14.79 -4.46
CA GLY A 340 -21.51 -15.05 -3.02
C GLY A 340 -20.28 -14.54 -2.25
N GLY A 341 -19.16 -14.29 -2.93
CA GLY A 341 -17.96 -13.66 -2.37
C GLY A 341 -17.97 -12.12 -2.38
N ILE A 342 -18.95 -11.50 -3.04
CA ILE A 342 -19.06 -10.05 -3.23
C ILE A 342 -20.17 -9.51 -2.31
N LEU A 343 -19.78 -8.66 -1.36
CA LEU A 343 -20.63 -8.08 -0.32
C LEU A 343 -20.97 -6.60 -0.58
N LEU A 344 -20.75 -6.14 -1.82
CA LEU A 344 -21.19 -4.82 -2.28
C LEU A 344 -22.66 -4.94 -2.70
N GLY A 345 -23.59 -4.63 -1.79
CA GLY A 345 -25.03 -4.73 -2.01
C GLY A 345 -25.83 -3.89 -1.03
#